data_AF-A0A2S1H0R2-F1
#
_entry.id   AF-A0A2S1H0R2-F1
#
_cell.length_a   1.000
_cell.length_b   1.000
_cell.length_c   1.000
_cell.angle_alpha   90.00
_cell.angle_beta   90.00
_cell.angle_gamma   90.00
#
_symmetry.space_group_name_H-M   'P 1'
#
loop_
_entity.id
_entity.type
_entity.pdbx_description
1 polymer ?
#
loop_
_entity_poly.entity_id
_entity_poly.type
_entity_poly.pdbx_seq_one_letter_code
_entity_poly.pdbx_strand_id
1 'polypeptide(L)'
;MKKTAFVTFSIIHILLSIILFFLGKYYAFTVSIFNYWLPMLLTGIVLLIIFIFKDSTTIHKMRNAIFISYPSGLLIVALLIIYELPQYSYIDASNIIEKSTGQIAIEPNKGQVKGQQGHYYIYTNTQTYLFNALTGDFAESKK
;
A
#
# COMPACT_ATOMS: atom_id res chain seq x y z
N MET A 1 11.99 5.31 29.25
CA MET A 1 10.88 5.86 28.44
C MET A 1 11.25 6.06 26.97
N LYS A 2 12.26 6.86 26.62
CA LYS A 2 12.65 7.09 25.20
C LYS A 2 12.92 5.80 24.39
N LYS A 3 13.72 4.87 24.94
CA LYS A 3 14.01 3.57 24.30
C LYS A 3 12.74 2.78 24.00
N THR A 4 11.86 2.65 24.99
CA THR A 4 10.55 1.98 24.82
C THR A 4 9.74 2.61 23.70
N ALA A 5 9.64 3.94 23.67
CA ALA A 5 8.89 4.64 22.63
C ALA A 5 9.52 4.48 21.23
N PHE A 6 10.86 4.52 21.09
CA PHE A 6 11.51 4.24 19.81
C PHE A 6 11.26 2.80 19.33
N VAL A 7 11.29 1.82 20.23
CA VAL A 7 10.91 0.43 19.92
C VAL A 7 9.44 0.36 19.46
N THR A 8 8.52 1.03 20.16
CA THR A 8 7.11 1.10 19.78
C THR A 8 6.93 1.74 18.39
N PHE A 9 7.63 2.83 18.08
CA PHE A 9 7.54 3.47 16.76
C PHE A 9 8.05 2.55 15.65
N SER A 10 9.13 1.80 15.87
CA SER A 10 9.61 0.81 14.90
C SER A 10 8.60 -0.32 14.68
N ILE A 11 7.93 -0.80 15.74
CA ILE A 11 6.86 -1.79 15.62
C ILE A 11 5.70 -1.23 14.78
N ILE A 12 5.27 0.00 15.06
CA ILE A 12 4.21 0.67 14.28
C ILE A 12 4.62 0.78 12.80
N HIS A 13 5.88 1.14 12.52
CA HIS A 13 6.39 1.24 11.17
C HIS A 13 6.36 -0.12 10.44
N ILE A 14 6.74 -1.21 11.12
CA ILE A 14 6.65 -2.56 10.58
C ILE A 14 5.19 -2.93 10.26
N LEU A 15 4.27 -2.68 11.20
CA LEU A 15 2.84 -2.96 11.02
C LEU A 15 2.27 -2.15 9.85
N LEU A 16 2.62 -0.86 9.74
CA LEU A 16 2.22 -0.02 8.61
C LEU A 16 2.70 -0.59 7.27
N SER A 17 3.93 -1.11 7.23
CA SER A 17 4.50 -1.73 6.03
C SER A 17 3.76 -3.03 5.64
N ILE A 18 3.38 -3.83 6.64
CA ILE A 18 2.58 -5.04 6.43
C ILE A 18 1.18 -4.68 5.91
N ILE A 19 0.53 -3.67 6.49
CA ILE A 19 -0.76 -3.15 6.02
C ILE A 19 -0.63 -2.70 4.57
N LEU A 20 0.44 -1.97 4.24
CA LEU A 20 0.70 -1.49 2.88
C LEU A 20 0.83 -2.62 1.87
N PHE A 21 1.43 -3.76 2.25
CA PHE A 21 1.48 -4.96 1.42
C PHE A 21 0.10 -5.57 1.17
N PHE A 22 -0.74 -5.69 2.20
CA PHE A 22 -2.09 -6.23 2.05
C PHE A 22 -2.99 -5.31 1.23
N LEU A 23 -2.91 -4.00 1.43
CA LEU A 23 -3.55 -3.01 0.56
C LEU A 23 -3.02 -3.15 -0.87
N GLY A 24 -1.70 -3.25 -1.04
CA GLY A 24 -1.07 -3.52 -2.33
C GLY A 24 -1.68 -4.72 -3.05
N LYS A 25 -1.88 -5.85 -2.35
CA LYS A 25 -2.58 -7.01 -2.91
C LYS A 25 -4.03 -6.71 -3.29
N TYR A 26 -4.78 -6.06 -2.39
CA TYR A 26 -6.19 -5.73 -2.59
C TYR A 26 -6.42 -4.80 -3.80
N TYR A 27 -5.49 -3.88 -4.03
CA TYR A 27 -5.48 -2.95 -5.17
C TYR A 27 -4.55 -3.39 -6.31
N ALA A 28 -4.09 -4.65 -6.32
CA ALA A 28 -3.20 -5.23 -7.33
C ALA A 28 -1.92 -4.41 -7.66
N PHE A 29 -1.39 -3.68 -6.67
CA PHE A 29 -0.19 -2.82 -6.75
C PHE A 29 -0.27 -1.74 -7.84
N THR A 30 -1.49 -1.37 -8.21
CA THR A 30 -1.75 -0.32 -9.21
C THR A 30 -1.45 1.09 -8.67
N VAL A 31 -1.57 1.29 -7.35
CA VAL A 31 -1.16 2.53 -6.68
C VAL A 31 0.33 2.44 -6.33
N SER A 32 1.09 3.45 -6.75
CA SER A 32 2.55 3.45 -6.67
C SER A 32 3.06 3.35 -5.23
N ILE A 33 2.37 3.99 -4.27
CA ILE A 33 2.76 3.97 -2.86
C ILE A 33 2.87 2.56 -2.29
N PHE A 34 2.05 1.63 -2.79
CA PHE A 34 2.08 0.24 -2.33
C PHE A 34 3.38 -0.48 -2.66
N ASN A 35 4.12 -0.06 -3.70
CA ASN A 35 5.38 -0.69 -4.07
C ASN A 35 6.52 -0.44 -3.06
N TYR A 36 6.35 0.53 -2.16
CA TYR A 36 7.33 0.84 -1.12
C TYR A 36 7.20 -0.01 0.14
N TRP A 37 6.27 -0.98 0.19
CA TRP A 37 6.03 -1.83 1.36
C TRP A 37 7.30 -2.57 1.81
N LEU A 38 8.08 -3.10 0.87
CA LEU A 38 9.27 -3.91 1.20
C LEU A 38 10.42 -3.04 1.73
N PRO A 39 10.82 -1.93 1.07
CA PRO A 39 11.78 -0.98 1.65
C PRO A 39 11.37 -0.45 3.03
N MET A 40 10.08 -0.12 3.23
CA MET A 40 9.58 0.34 4.53
C MET A 40 9.70 -0.76 5.59
N LEU A 41 9.35 -2.00 5.25
CA LEU A 41 9.46 -3.15 6.16
C LEU A 41 10.91 -3.39 6.59
N LEU A 42 11.84 -3.44 5.63
CA LEU A 42 13.26 -3.64 5.92
C LEU A 42 13.81 -2.51 6.81
N THR A 43 13.44 -1.27 6.52
CA THR A 43 13.84 -0.10 7.32
C THR A 43 13.29 -0.21 8.75
N GLY A 44 12.02 -0.59 8.92
CA GLY A 44 11.41 -0.80 10.24
C GLY A 44 12.10 -1.88 11.05
N ILE A 45 12.45 -3.02 10.42
CA ILE A 45 13.18 -4.12 11.07
C ILE A 45 14.57 -3.68 11.50
N VAL A 46 15.32 -3.00 10.62
CA VAL A 46 16.66 -2.50 10.95
C VAL A 46 16.61 -1.52 12.13
N LEU A 47 15.65 -0.58 12.12
CA LEU A 47 15.46 0.36 13.23
C LEU A 47 15.08 -0.36 14.53
N LEU A 48 14.23 -1.38 14.46
CA LEU A 48 13.85 -2.19 15.62
C LEU A 48 15.07 -2.88 16.23
N ILE A 49 15.88 -3.55 15.41
CA ILE A 49 17.13 -4.21 15.85
C ILE A 49 18.05 -3.18 16.51
N ILE A 50 18.28 -2.04 15.86
CA ILE A 50 19.12 -0.97 16.41
C ILE A 50 18.60 -0.55 17.79
N PHE A 51 17.32 -0.22 17.93
CA PHE A 51 16.81 0.28 19.21
C PHE A 51 16.72 -0.78 20.31
N ILE A 52 16.58 -2.06 19.97
CA ILE A 52 16.64 -3.16 20.94
C ILE A 52 18.06 -3.30 21.51
N PHE A 53 19.07 -3.39 20.64
CA PHE A 53 20.45 -3.71 21.04
C PHE A 53 21.27 -2.49 21.47
N LYS A 54 20.90 -1.28 21.09
CA LYS A 54 21.59 -0.06 21.54
C LYS A 54 21.39 0.17 23.03
N ASP A 55 22.42 0.63 23.70
CA ASP A 55 22.39 0.99 25.11
C ASP A 55 21.45 2.17 25.40
N SER A 56 20.82 2.16 26.57
CA SER A 56 19.84 3.18 26.96
C SER A 56 20.45 4.58 27.06
N THR A 57 21.72 4.69 27.44
CA THR A 57 22.45 5.96 27.56
C THR A 57 22.63 6.66 26.21
N THR A 58 23.01 5.93 25.17
CA THR A 58 23.13 6.47 23.81
C THR A 58 21.76 6.89 23.26
N ILE A 59 20.71 6.10 23.48
CA ILE A 59 19.35 6.48 23.07
C ILE A 59 18.88 7.74 23.80
N HIS A 60 19.24 7.91 25.08
CA HIS A 60 18.82 9.09 25.84
C HIS A 60 19.44 10.39 25.32
N LYS A 61 20.68 10.29 24.79
CA LYS A 61 21.40 11.38 24.12
C LYS A 61 20.84 11.76 22.75
N MET A 62 19.97 10.95 22.15
CA MET A 62 19.32 11.33 20.89
C MET A 62 18.46 12.59 21.09
N ARG A 63 18.56 13.52 20.13
CA ARG A 63 17.83 14.79 20.16
C ARG A 63 16.32 14.53 20.26
N ASN A 64 15.65 15.31 21.11
CA ASN A 64 14.18 15.29 21.24
C ASN A 64 13.46 15.55 19.90
N ALA A 65 14.11 16.28 18.98
CA ALA A 65 13.58 16.48 17.63
C ALA A 65 13.27 15.16 16.92
N ILE A 66 14.12 14.12 17.05
CA ILE A 66 13.90 12.80 16.42
C ILE A 66 12.67 12.11 17.04
N PHE A 67 12.47 12.30 18.33
CA PHE A 67 11.34 11.74 19.07
C PHE A 67 9.99 12.30 18.59
N ILE A 68 9.98 13.51 18.02
CA ILE A 68 8.78 14.15 17.49
C ILE A 68 8.69 13.92 15.98
N SER A 69 9.77 14.15 15.23
CA SER A 69 9.76 14.10 13.77
C SER A 69 9.47 12.69 13.24
N TYR A 70 9.93 11.64 13.92
CA TYR A 70 9.72 10.28 13.47
C TYR A 70 8.24 9.84 13.52
N PRO A 71 7.52 9.92 14.66
CA PRO A 71 6.09 9.60 14.67
C PRO A 71 5.26 10.54 13.81
N SER A 72 5.60 11.84 13.73
CA SER A 72 4.94 12.77 12.80
C SER A 72 5.11 12.34 11.34
N GLY A 73 6.31 11.90 10.95
CA GLY A 73 6.58 11.37 9.62
C GLY A 73 5.76 10.12 9.31
N LEU A 74 5.69 9.17 10.25
CA LEU A 74 4.85 7.97 10.12
C LEU A 74 3.36 8.33 9.95
N LEU A 75 2.88 9.31 10.70
CA LEU A 75 1.50 9.78 10.59
C LEU A 75 1.22 10.41 9.22
N ILE A 76 2.12 11.25 8.72
CA ILE A 76 2.00 11.87 7.38
C ILE A 76 1.96 10.79 6.31
N VAL A 77 2.86 9.79 6.38
CA VAL A 77 2.87 8.66 5.43
C VAL A 77 1.55 7.89 5.50
N ALA A 78 1.03 7.61 6.69
CA ALA A 78 -0.26 6.94 6.86
C ALA A 78 -1.42 7.73 6.23
N LEU A 79 -1.44 9.05 6.39
CA LEU A 79 -2.45 9.92 5.78
C LEU A 79 -2.35 9.94 4.25
N LEU A 80 -1.13 9.98 3.70
CA LEU A 80 -0.92 9.91 2.25
C LEU A 80 -1.40 8.59 1.67
N ILE A 81 -1.14 7.47 2.36
CA ILE A 81 -1.66 6.15 1.97
C ILE A 81 -3.18 6.20 1.86
N ILE A 82 -3.87 6.76 2.86
CA ILE A 82 -5.34 6.84 2.86
C ILE A 82 -5.84 7.75 1.75
N TYR A 83 -5.18 8.89 1.54
CA TYR A 83 -5.57 9.86 0.50
C TYR A 83 -5.43 9.31 -0.92
N GLU A 84 -4.44 8.45 -1.17
CA GLU A 84 -4.23 7.85 -2.50
C GLU A 84 -5.10 6.61 -2.77
N LEU A 85 -5.89 6.14 -1.79
CA LEU A 85 -6.76 4.99 -1.99
C LEU A 85 -7.90 5.34 -2.95
N PRO A 86 -8.03 4.62 -4.09
CA PRO A 86 -9.20 4.76 -4.94
C PRO A 86 -10.44 4.19 -4.24
N GLN A 87 -11.62 4.67 -4.65
CA GLN A 87 -12.90 4.26 -4.06
C GLN A 87 -13.19 2.77 -4.26
N TYR A 88 -12.81 2.24 -5.41
CA TYR A 88 -13.00 0.83 -5.77
C TYR A 88 -11.66 0.12 -5.82
N SER A 89 -11.59 -1.08 -5.24
CA SER A 89 -10.43 -1.95 -5.39
C SER A 89 -10.45 -2.71 -6.71
N TYR A 90 -9.34 -3.37 -7.03
CA TYR A 90 -9.26 -4.22 -8.22
C TYR A 90 -10.26 -5.39 -8.13
N ILE A 91 -10.45 -5.93 -6.92
CA ILE A 91 -11.40 -7.01 -6.66
C ILE A 91 -12.84 -6.51 -6.84
N ASP A 92 -13.14 -5.30 -6.35
CA ASP A 92 -14.47 -4.71 -6.53
C ASP A 92 -14.76 -4.45 -8.01
N ALA A 93 -13.79 -3.89 -8.73
CA ALA A 93 -13.91 -3.67 -10.18
C ALA A 93 -14.15 -4.97 -10.94
N SER A 94 -13.42 -6.03 -10.61
CA SER A 94 -13.61 -7.36 -11.20
C SER A 94 -15.02 -7.87 -10.94
N ASN A 95 -15.50 -7.81 -9.70
CA ASN A 95 -16.85 -8.24 -9.32
C ASN A 95 -17.96 -7.43 -10.01
N ILE A 96 -17.76 -6.12 -10.20
CA ILE A 96 -18.72 -5.26 -10.88
C ILE A 96 -18.83 -5.64 -12.36
N ILE A 97 -17.69 -5.87 -13.03
CA ILE A 97 -17.65 -6.33 -14.41
C ILE A 97 -18.35 -7.68 -14.53
N GLU A 98 -18.01 -8.65 -13.68
CA GLU A 98 -18.61 -9.98 -13.71
C GLU A 98 -20.13 -9.94 -13.56
N LYS A 99 -20.64 -9.17 -12.59
CA LYS A 99 -22.08 -9.03 -12.36
C LYS A 99 -22.80 -8.28 -13.49
N SER A 100 -22.17 -7.26 -14.05
CA SER A 100 -22.81 -6.38 -15.05
C SER A 100 -22.80 -7.00 -16.45
N THR A 101 -21.84 -7.87 -16.74
CA THR A 101 -21.59 -8.39 -18.10
C THR A 101 -21.79 -9.89 -18.22
N GLY A 102 -21.83 -10.62 -17.10
CA GLY A 102 -21.86 -12.09 -17.06
C GLY A 102 -20.54 -12.75 -17.46
N GLN A 103 -19.49 -11.98 -17.75
CA GLN A 103 -18.18 -12.48 -18.15
C GLN A 103 -17.28 -12.66 -16.93
N ILE A 104 -16.56 -13.79 -16.85
CA ILE A 104 -15.65 -14.07 -15.73
C ILE A 104 -14.35 -13.30 -15.90
N ALA A 105 -13.92 -12.61 -14.86
CA ALA A 105 -12.63 -11.93 -14.83
C ALA A 105 -11.51 -12.98 -14.73
N ILE A 106 -10.51 -12.85 -15.59
CA ILE A 106 -9.33 -13.71 -15.61
C ILE A 106 -8.12 -12.94 -15.11
N GLU A 107 -7.20 -13.68 -14.48
CA GLU A 107 -5.96 -13.08 -14.03
C GLU A 107 -5.13 -12.60 -15.25
N PRO A 108 -4.58 -11.38 -15.23
CA PRO A 108 -3.76 -10.87 -16.33
C PRO A 108 -2.54 -11.77 -16.57
N ASN A 109 -2.24 -12.06 -17.84
CA ASN A 109 -1.03 -12.76 -18.23
C ASN A 109 0.23 -11.97 -17.85
N LYS A 110 1.38 -12.66 -17.73
CA LYS A 110 2.68 -12.00 -17.50
C LYS A 110 2.94 -10.94 -18.57
N GLY A 111 3.09 -9.68 -18.15
CA GLY A 111 3.33 -8.52 -19.02
C GLY A 111 2.10 -7.65 -19.31
N GLN A 112 0.90 -8.06 -18.88
CA GLN A 112 -0.30 -7.23 -18.99
C GLN A 112 -0.40 -6.21 -17.84
N VAL A 113 -0.81 -4.99 -18.19
CA VAL A 113 -0.94 -3.88 -17.24
C VAL A 113 -2.22 -4.08 -16.43
N LYS A 114 -2.14 -4.11 -15.09
CA LYS A 114 -3.32 -4.27 -14.23
C LYS A 114 -4.07 -2.95 -14.02
N GLY A 115 -3.40 -1.82 -14.17
CA GLY A 115 -3.99 -0.50 -14.02
C GLY A 115 -3.00 0.62 -14.28
N GLN A 116 -3.52 1.81 -14.58
CA GLN A 116 -2.76 3.03 -14.80
C GLN A 116 -3.62 4.23 -14.39
N GLN A 117 -3.04 5.18 -13.63
CA GLN A 117 -3.65 6.48 -13.31
C GLN A 117 -5.12 6.40 -12.85
N GLY A 118 -5.40 5.62 -11.80
CA GLY A 118 -6.76 5.50 -11.25
C GLY A 118 -7.72 4.65 -12.09
N HIS A 119 -7.23 3.91 -13.08
CA HIS A 119 -8.02 2.96 -13.85
C HIS A 119 -7.47 1.54 -13.73
N TYR A 120 -8.35 0.56 -13.81
CA TYR A 120 -8.04 -0.86 -13.85
C TYR A 120 -8.36 -1.47 -15.20
N TYR A 121 -7.47 -2.35 -15.65
CA TYR A 121 -7.73 -3.22 -16.78
C TYR A 121 -8.20 -4.57 -16.25
N ILE A 122 -9.48 -4.86 -16.49
CA ILE A 122 -10.11 -6.13 -16.13
C ILE A 122 -10.17 -6.99 -17.38
N TYR A 123 -9.43 -8.08 -17.38
CA TYR A 123 -9.39 -9.01 -18.50
C TYR A 123 -10.47 -10.07 -18.31
N THR A 124 -11.15 -10.42 -19.38
CA THR A 124 -12.08 -11.56 -19.44
C THR A 124 -11.65 -12.48 -20.58
N ASN A 125 -12.35 -13.61 -20.74
CA ASN A 125 -12.11 -14.52 -21.86
C ASN A 125 -12.39 -13.89 -23.23
N THR A 126 -13.26 -12.88 -23.29
CA THR A 126 -13.76 -12.29 -24.53
C THR A 126 -13.19 -10.90 -24.81
N GLN A 127 -13.01 -10.08 -23.78
CA GLN A 127 -12.59 -8.69 -23.93
C GLN A 127 -11.90 -8.12 -22.70
N THR A 128 -11.41 -6.89 -22.81
CA THR A 128 -10.80 -6.15 -21.71
C THR A 128 -11.67 -4.94 -21.40
N TYR A 129 -11.91 -4.70 -20.12
CA TYR A 129 -12.64 -3.54 -19.65
C TYR A 129 -11.67 -2.57 -18.99
N LEU A 130 -11.84 -1.29 -19.29
CA LEU A 130 -11.22 -0.20 -18.57
C LEU A 130 -12.21 0.28 -17.52
N PHE A 131 -11.87 0.08 -16.25
CA PHE A 131 -12.69 0.46 -15.11
C PHE A 131 -12.07 1.68 -14.42
N ASN A 132 -12.87 2.72 -14.16
CA ASN A 132 -12.44 3.89 -13.40
C ASN A 132 -12.57 3.59 -11.90
N ALA A 133 -11.44 3.51 -11.21
CA ALA A 133 -11.38 3.15 -9.78
C ALA A 133 -11.91 4.25 -8.85
N LEU A 134 -12.16 5.46 -9.37
CA LEU A 134 -12.72 6.57 -8.61
C LEU A 134 -14.25 6.66 -8.77
N THR A 135 -14.77 6.50 -9.99
CA THR A 135 -16.20 6.69 -10.27
C THR A 135 -16.99 5.38 -10.30
N GLY A 136 -16.34 4.26 -10.57
CA GLY A 136 -16.98 2.97 -10.77
C GLY A 136 -17.49 2.73 -12.20
N ASP A 137 -17.34 3.71 -13.08
CA ASP A 137 -17.71 3.59 -14.49
C ASP A 137 -16.74 2.65 -15.22
N PHE A 138 -17.22 1.96 -16.24
CA PHE A 138 -16.37 1.14 -17.09
C PHE A 138 -16.77 1.19 -18.54
N ALA A 139 -15.78 0.99 -19.41
CA ALA A 139 -15.97 0.88 -20.84
C ALA A 139 -15.26 -0.36 -21.39
N GLU A 140 -15.81 -0.91 -22.46
CA GLU A 140 -15.13 -1.96 -23.22
C GLU A 140 -13.93 -1.34 -23.95
N SER A 141 -12.75 -1.88 -23.71
CA SER A 141 -11.53 -1.51 -24.43
C SER A 141 -11.37 -2.46 -25.61
N LYS A 142 -11.51 -1.94 -26.83
CA LYS A 142 -11.12 -2.69 -28.03
C LYS A 142 -9.60 -2.87 -28.02
N LYS A 143 -9.15 -4.11 -28.24
CA LYS A 143 -7.74 -4.47 -28.41
C LYS A 143 -7.12 -3.77 -29.60
#